data_AF-A0A932B6D1-F1
#
_entry.id   AF-A0A932B6D1-F1
#
_cell.length_a   1.000
_cell.length_b   1.000
_cell.length_c   1.000
_cell.angle_alpha   90.00
_cell.angle_beta   90.00
_cell.angle_gamma   90.00
#
_symmetry.space_group_name_H-M   'P 1'
#
loop_
_entity.id
_entity.type
_entity.pdbx_description
1 polymer ?
#
loop_
_entity_poly.entity_id
_entity_poly.type
_entity_poly.pdbx_seq_one_letter_code
_entity_poly.pdbx_strand_id
1 'polypeptide(L)'
;MDEMMGGLRRGQCDGRGLLVAVLGLVGCGFVHADAPVLNKLAGDIDGQYSYNKSEYTSRRLTLAADLAYPMPQRELDGELRFDREYIKEEGAPQAINRDRYDASVKFKQFFDDEPYYVYVSPRVRHNRFGYYQSAQALRVGGGRKFGGDGGWHASLELGTGYRVAHAEDGDNISEVLYTTSLKASWDISEQLSLKFNGVQEQSRRETFRHRRRTASCLPSLA
;
A
#
# COMPACT_ATOMS: atom_id res chain seq x y z
N MET A 1 14.94 64.16 -11.98
CA MET A 1 14.99 64.31 -13.44
C MET A 1 15.40 62.95 -13.96
N ASP A 2 14.50 62.00 -13.85
CA ASP A 2 13.45 61.66 -14.84
C ASP A 2 13.98 60.49 -15.65
N GLU A 3 13.61 59.27 -15.28
CA GLU A 3 12.39 58.56 -15.69
C GLU A 3 12.58 57.81 -17.01
N MET A 4 12.14 56.56 -16.97
CA MET A 4 11.71 55.71 -18.08
C MET A 4 12.77 55.08 -18.99
N MET A 5 12.63 53.87 -19.51
CA MET A 5 11.83 52.65 -19.25
C MET A 5 12.23 51.68 -20.39
N GLY A 6 12.12 50.38 -20.16
CA GLY A 6 11.74 49.44 -21.23
C GLY A 6 12.87 48.57 -21.80
N GLY A 7 12.74 47.25 -21.58
CA GLY A 7 13.54 46.27 -22.33
C GLY A 7 13.48 44.83 -21.82
N LEU A 8 12.28 44.29 -21.59
CA LEU A 8 12.05 42.85 -21.38
C LEU A 8 12.60 42.02 -22.55
N ARG A 9 13.49 41.06 -22.27
CA ARG A 9 13.49 39.76 -22.96
C ARG A 9 13.81 38.62 -21.99
N ARG A 10 12.82 37.74 -21.84
CA ARG A 10 12.84 36.45 -21.14
C ARG A 10 13.90 35.54 -21.76
N GLY A 11 14.90 35.16 -20.97
CA GLY A 11 15.79 34.03 -21.26
C GLY A 11 15.12 32.73 -20.81
N GLN A 12 14.58 32.01 -21.78
CA GLN A 12 14.08 30.66 -21.70
C GLN A 12 15.28 29.70 -21.72
N CYS A 13 15.53 28.99 -20.61
CA CYS A 13 16.43 27.83 -20.59
C CYS A 13 15.76 26.68 -19.84
N ASP A 14 15.11 25.84 -20.65
CA ASP A 14 14.95 24.39 -20.57
C ASP A 14 15.20 23.70 -19.23
N GLY A 15 14.08 23.32 -18.60
CA GLY A 15 14.03 22.17 -17.72
C GLY A 15 14.19 20.87 -18.52
N ARG A 16 15.37 20.26 -18.43
CA ARG A 16 15.57 18.85 -18.79
C ARG A 16 15.51 18.01 -17.53
N GLY A 17 14.32 17.46 -17.29
CA GLY A 17 14.08 16.43 -16.30
C GLY A 17 14.93 15.20 -16.60
N LEU A 18 15.75 14.81 -15.63
CA LEU A 18 16.48 13.55 -15.64
C LEU A 18 15.49 12.45 -15.23
N LEU A 19 14.80 11.88 -16.22
CA LEU A 19 13.94 10.71 -16.04
C LEU A 19 14.84 9.47 -16.18
N VAL A 20 15.18 8.87 -15.04
CA VAL A 20 15.92 7.60 -15.00
C VAL A 20 14.93 6.48 -15.29
N ALA A 21 14.87 6.08 -16.56
CA ALA A 21 14.17 4.88 -17.00
C ALA A 21 15.08 3.66 -16.79
N VAL A 22 14.74 2.80 -15.84
CA VAL A 22 15.35 1.47 -15.72
C VAL A 22 14.53 0.52 -16.58
N LEU A 23 14.94 0.37 -17.84
CA LEU A 23 14.49 -0.68 -18.75
C LEU A 23 15.43 -1.89 -18.57
N GLY A 24 15.11 -2.74 -17.60
CA GLY A 24 15.70 -4.06 -17.46
C GLY A 24 14.92 -5.08 -18.28
N LEU A 25 15.34 -5.32 -19.51
CA LEU A 25 14.92 -6.44 -20.34
C LEU A 25 15.30 -7.76 -19.65
N VAL A 26 14.31 -8.49 -19.15
CA VAL A 26 14.42 -9.94 -18.90
C VAL A 26 13.41 -10.60 -19.80
N GLY A 27 13.94 -11.31 -20.81
CA GLY A 27 13.16 -12.15 -21.71
C GLY A 27 12.51 -13.29 -20.93
N CYS A 28 11.19 -13.23 -20.81
CA CYS A 28 10.36 -14.38 -20.47
C CYS A 28 9.38 -14.53 -21.62
N GLY A 29 9.31 -15.74 -22.18
CA GLY A 29 8.46 -16.08 -23.31
C GLY A 29 7.03 -15.60 -23.13
N PHE A 30 6.41 -15.23 -24.25
CA PHE A 30 5.02 -14.81 -24.32
C PHE A 30 4.11 -16.01 -24.04
N VAL A 31 3.84 -16.27 -22.76
CA VAL A 31 2.68 -17.06 -22.37
C VAL A 31 1.49 -16.12 -22.48
N HIS A 32 0.65 -16.36 -23.49
CA HIS A 32 -0.65 -15.69 -23.60
C HIS A 32 -1.48 -16.17 -22.41
N ALA A 33 -1.88 -15.25 -21.55
CA ALA A 33 -2.88 -15.57 -20.54
C ALA A 33 -4.23 -15.67 -21.26
N ASP A 34 -4.86 -16.85 -21.24
CA ASP A 34 -6.23 -17.01 -21.72
C ASP A 34 -7.16 -15.99 -21.03
N ALA A 35 -8.04 -15.37 -21.81
CA ALA A 35 -8.95 -14.34 -21.33
C ALA A 35 -9.88 -14.92 -20.24
N PRO A 36 -9.85 -14.42 -18.99
CA PRO A 36 -10.70 -14.97 -17.94
C PRO A 36 -12.14 -14.48 -18.13
N VAL A 37 -12.99 -15.29 -18.78
CA VAL A 37 -14.45 -15.11 -18.72
C VAL A 37 -14.98 -15.82 -17.48
N LEU A 38 -14.75 -15.22 -16.31
CA LEU A 38 -15.46 -15.62 -15.11
C LEU A 38 -15.63 -14.41 -14.19
N ASN A 39 -16.76 -13.71 -14.34
CA ASN A 39 -17.23 -12.64 -13.44
C ASN A 39 -17.63 -13.20 -12.05
N LYS A 40 -16.73 -13.92 -11.38
CA LYS A 40 -16.94 -14.45 -10.04
C LYS A 40 -16.06 -13.71 -9.05
N LEU A 41 -16.69 -13.23 -7.98
CA LEU A 41 -15.97 -12.74 -6.81
C LEU A 41 -15.13 -13.89 -6.24
N ALA A 42 -13.82 -13.67 -6.13
CA ALA A 42 -12.87 -14.57 -5.47
C ALA A 42 -12.28 -13.87 -4.25
N GLY A 43 -11.86 -14.62 -3.24
CA GLY A 43 -11.24 -14.02 -2.06
C GLY A 43 -11.38 -14.83 -0.78
N ASP A 44 -10.80 -14.31 0.29
CA ASP A 44 -10.86 -14.85 1.64
C ASP A 44 -11.40 -13.81 2.63
N ILE A 45 -12.13 -14.29 3.63
CA ILE A 45 -12.63 -13.51 4.76
C ILE A 45 -12.31 -14.30 6.03
N ASP A 46 -11.46 -13.75 6.87
CA ASP A 46 -11.05 -14.32 8.15
C ASP A 46 -11.55 -13.45 9.30
N GLY A 47 -12.03 -14.08 10.35
CA GLY A 47 -12.50 -13.40 11.54
C GLY A 47 -12.09 -14.13 12.82
N GLN A 48 -11.65 -13.36 13.81
CA GLN A 48 -11.37 -13.87 15.14
C GLN A 48 -12.09 -13.02 16.17
N TYR A 49 -12.82 -13.68 17.06
CA TYR A 49 -13.38 -13.08 18.27
C TYR A 49 -12.77 -13.77 19.48
N SER A 50 -12.28 -12.98 20.44
CA SER A 50 -11.83 -13.50 21.72
C SER A 50 -12.41 -12.72 22.89
N TYR A 51 -12.76 -13.46 23.93
CA TYR A 51 -13.27 -12.94 25.19
C TYR A 51 -12.49 -13.58 26.33
N ASN A 52 -11.93 -12.76 27.20
CA ASN A 52 -11.22 -13.22 28.39
C ASN A 52 -11.72 -12.46 29.61
N LYS A 53 -11.89 -13.16 30.74
CA LYS A 53 -12.28 -12.60 32.03
C LYS A 53 -11.45 -13.28 33.11
N SER A 54 -10.28 -12.71 33.40
CA SER A 54 -9.46 -13.08 34.56
C SER A 54 -9.34 -11.88 35.51
N GLU A 55 -8.23 -11.17 35.48
CA GLU A 55 -7.94 -9.94 36.26
C GLU A 55 -8.58 -8.70 35.63
N TYR A 56 -8.78 -8.73 34.30
CA TYR A 56 -9.54 -7.75 33.54
C TYR A 56 -10.42 -8.47 32.53
N THR A 57 -11.46 -7.78 32.06
CA THR A 57 -12.31 -8.26 30.96
C THR A 57 -11.76 -7.72 29.64
N SER A 58 -11.32 -8.59 28.73
CA SER A 58 -10.93 -8.24 27.36
C SER A 58 -11.92 -8.78 26.33
N ARG A 59 -12.25 -7.95 25.34
CA ARG A 59 -13.04 -8.30 24.15
C ARG A 59 -12.27 -7.86 22.92
N ARG A 60 -11.83 -8.80 22.09
CA ARG A 60 -11.12 -8.49 20.84
C ARG A 60 -11.87 -9.03 19.65
N LEU A 61 -11.97 -8.21 18.62
CA LEU A 61 -12.50 -8.54 17.30
C LEU A 61 -11.43 -8.20 16.26
N THR A 62 -11.02 -9.20 15.50
CA THR A 62 -10.15 -9.05 14.35
C THR A 62 -10.90 -9.54 13.11
N LEU A 63 -10.92 -8.73 12.05
CA LEU A 63 -11.49 -9.09 10.76
C LEU A 63 -10.46 -8.81 9.66
N ALA A 64 -10.38 -9.70 8.69
CA ALA A 64 -9.56 -9.56 7.52
C ALA A 64 -10.36 -10.00 6.30
N ALA A 65 -10.26 -9.25 5.21
CA ALA A 65 -10.81 -9.66 3.92
C ALA A 65 -9.84 -9.28 2.80
N ASP A 66 -9.68 -10.18 1.84
CA ASP A 66 -8.99 -9.95 0.56
C ASP A 66 -9.92 -10.47 -0.54
N LEU A 67 -10.47 -9.55 -1.34
CA LEU A 67 -11.48 -9.83 -2.35
C LEU A 67 -10.97 -9.35 -3.71
N ALA A 68 -11.20 -10.14 -4.75
CA ALA A 68 -10.90 -9.80 -6.13
C ALA A 68 -12.16 -10.04 -6.98
N TYR A 69 -12.55 -9.03 -7.76
CA TYR A 69 -13.65 -9.11 -8.70
C TYR A 69 -13.11 -8.88 -10.13
N PRO A 70 -12.82 -9.97 -10.88
CA PRO A 70 -12.39 -9.88 -12.26
C PRO A 70 -13.56 -9.48 -13.18
N MET A 71 -13.25 -8.67 -14.18
CA MET A 71 -14.14 -8.14 -15.21
C MET A 71 -13.41 -8.19 -16.56
N PRO A 72 -14.11 -8.08 -17.71
CA PRO A 72 -13.44 -7.94 -19.00
C PRO A 72 -12.46 -6.75 -18.99
N GLN A 73 -11.18 -7.04 -19.20
CA GLN A 73 -10.07 -6.07 -19.20
C GLN A 73 -9.90 -5.28 -17.89
N ARG A 74 -10.56 -5.68 -16.79
CA ARG A 74 -10.56 -4.93 -15.53
C ARG A 74 -10.55 -5.86 -14.33
N GLU A 75 -10.07 -5.37 -13.20
CA GLU A 75 -10.14 -6.11 -11.94
C GLU A 75 -10.29 -5.12 -10.79
N LEU A 76 -11.16 -5.47 -9.84
CA LEU A 76 -11.35 -4.70 -8.62
C LEU A 76 -10.89 -5.54 -7.43
N ASP A 77 -9.79 -5.13 -6.79
CA ASP A 77 -9.34 -5.74 -5.54
C ASP A 77 -9.81 -4.91 -4.35
N GLY A 78 -10.21 -5.57 -3.27
CA GLY A 78 -10.56 -4.96 -1.99
C GLY A 78 -9.81 -5.66 -0.86
N GLU A 79 -9.05 -4.90 -0.08
CA GLU A 79 -8.39 -5.40 1.13
C GLU A 79 -8.94 -4.66 2.35
N LEU A 80 -9.30 -5.42 3.39
CA LEU A 80 -9.73 -4.90 4.69
C LEU A 80 -8.96 -5.61 5.79
N ARG A 81 -8.43 -4.84 6.75
CA ARG A 81 -7.92 -5.33 8.02
C ARG A 81 -8.53 -4.48 9.12
N PHE A 82 -9.13 -5.11 10.12
CA PHE A 82 -9.74 -4.47 11.27
C PHE A 82 -9.31 -5.21 12.53
N ASP A 83 -8.87 -4.47 13.56
CA ASP A 83 -8.51 -5.01 14.86
C ASP A 83 -8.94 -4.04 15.95
N ARG A 84 -9.90 -4.47 16.77
CA ARG A 84 -10.39 -3.68 17.90
C ARG A 84 -10.38 -4.51 19.17
N GLU A 85 -9.86 -3.92 20.23
CA GLU A 85 -9.80 -4.52 21.56
C GLU A 85 -10.36 -3.54 22.60
N TYR A 86 -11.30 -4.02 23.40
CA TYR A 86 -11.80 -3.36 24.60
C TYR A 86 -11.24 -4.05 25.83
N ILE A 87 -10.79 -3.27 26.80
CA ILE A 87 -10.33 -3.74 28.10
C ILE A 87 -11.15 -3.03 29.18
N LYS A 88 -11.60 -3.79 30.18
CA LYS A 88 -12.25 -3.27 31.38
C LYS A 88 -11.56 -3.85 32.60
N GLU A 89 -10.88 -2.99 33.34
CA GLU A 89 -10.28 -3.30 34.63
C GLU A 89 -11.32 -3.11 35.75
N GLU A 90 -11.10 -3.77 36.89
CA GLU A 90 -11.99 -3.66 38.04
C GLU A 90 -11.96 -2.23 38.61
N GLY A 91 -13.13 -1.61 38.78
CA GLY A 91 -13.25 -0.23 39.27
C GLY A 91 -12.94 0.88 38.24
N ALA A 92 -12.48 0.55 37.03
CA ALA A 92 -12.20 1.52 35.97
C ALA A 92 -13.30 1.55 34.88
N PRO A 93 -13.49 2.70 34.19
CA PRO A 93 -14.28 2.77 32.97
C PRO A 93 -13.71 1.85 31.88
N GLN A 94 -14.59 1.33 31.02
CA GLN A 94 -14.16 0.55 29.85
C GLN A 94 -13.29 1.42 28.93
N ALA A 95 -12.11 0.92 28.58
CA ALA A 95 -11.18 1.57 27.68
C ALA A 95 -11.02 0.76 26.38
N ILE A 96 -10.75 1.47 25.28
CA ILE A 96 -10.33 0.85 24.03
C ILE A 96 -8.81 0.76 24.08
N ASN A 97 -8.26 -0.44 23.98
CA ASN A 97 -6.81 -0.68 24.01
C ASN A 97 -6.22 -0.84 22.61
N ARG A 98 -7.03 -1.26 21.63
CA ARG A 98 -6.67 -1.29 20.22
C ARG A 98 -7.83 -0.82 19.38
N ASP A 99 -7.53 0.03 18.41
CA ASP A 99 -8.48 0.44 17.39
C ASP A 99 -7.74 0.75 16.10
N ARG A 100 -7.70 -0.24 15.22
CA ARG A 100 -7.01 -0.17 13.94
C ARG A 100 -7.95 -0.64 12.84
N TYR A 101 -8.01 0.12 11.76
CA TYR A 101 -8.53 -0.38 10.50
C TYR A 101 -7.67 0.09 9.33
N ASP A 102 -7.67 -0.71 8.27
CA ASP A 102 -6.90 -0.50 7.06
C ASP A 102 -7.73 -1.04 5.91
N ALA A 103 -8.22 -0.17 5.07
CA ALA A 103 -9.07 -0.51 3.94
C ALA A 103 -8.44 0.05 2.69
N SER A 104 -8.34 -0.77 1.64
CA SER A 104 -7.95 -0.30 0.32
C SER A 104 -8.81 -0.94 -0.75
N VAL A 105 -9.09 -0.15 -1.77
CA VAL A 105 -9.72 -0.63 -2.99
C VAL A 105 -8.71 -0.35 -4.09
N LYS A 106 -8.53 -1.29 -5.03
CA LYS A 106 -7.62 -1.14 -6.15
C LYS A 106 -8.37 -1.50 -7.42
N PHE A 107 -8.53 -0.51 -8.29
CA PHE A 107 -9.07 -0.69 -9.62
C PHE A 107 -7.90 -0.88 -10.60
N LYS A 108 -7.89 -1.99 -11.33
CA LYS A 108 -6.91 -2.32 -12.37
C LYS A 108 -7.58 -2.28 -13.74
N GLN A 109 -6.91 -1.67 -14.71
CA GLN A 109 -7.28 -1.67 -16.12
C GLN A 109 -6.15 -2.35 -16.90
N PHE A 110 -6.47 -3.47 -17.54
CA PHE A 110 -5.56 -4.22 -18.40
C PHE A 110 -5.55 -3.62 -19.81
N PHE A 111 -4.42 -3.76 -20.50
CA PHE A 111 -4.27 -3.39 -21.90
C PHE A 111 -4.49 -4.63 -22.77
N ASP A 112 -5.34 -4.53 -23.80
CA ASP A 112 -5.57 -5.50 -24.90
C ASP A 112 -5.02 -6.94 -24.70
N ASP A 113 -5.60 -7.69 -23.74
CA ASP A 113 -5.25 -9.08 -23.38
C ASP A 113 -3.78 -9.33 -22.98
N GLU A 114 -3.02 -8.26 -22.73
CA GLU A 114 -1.67 -8.32 -22.22
C GLU A 114 -1.65 -8.44 -20.68
N PRO A 115 -0.60 -9.06 -20.11
CA PRO A 115 -0.46 -9.19 -18.65
C PRO A 115 -0.22 -7.86 -17.93
N TYR A 116 -0.15 -6.74 -18.65
CA TYR A 116 0.12 -5.41 -18.12
C TYR A 116 -1.17 -4.69 -17.75
N TYR A 117 -1.10 -3.93 -16.67
CA TYR A 117 -2.22 -3.12 -16.22
C TYR A 117 -1.74 -1.83 -15.57
N VAL A 118 -2.59 -0.82 -15.60
CA VAL A 118 -2.50 0.36 -14.73
C VAL A 118 -3.51 0.23 -13.60
N TYR A 119 -3.23 0.87 -12.47
CA TYR A 119 -4.14 0.85 -11.34
C TYR A 119 -4.28 2.19 -10.65
N VAL A 120 -5.42 2.35 -9.99
CA VAL A 120 -5.70 3.41 -9.01
C VAL A 120 -6.16 2.75 -7.72
N SER A 121 -5.56 3.13 -6.59
CA SER A 121 -5.84 2.52 -5.30
C SER A 121 -6.00 3.56 -4.18
N PRO A 122 -7.23 3.98 -3.86
CA PRO A 122 -7.51 4.66 -2.61
C PRO A 122 -7.32 3.70 -1.42
N ARG A 123 -6.71 4.21 -0.36
CA ARG A 123 -6.50 3.52 0.92
C ARG A 123 -6.84 4.46 2.08
N VAL A 124 -7.54 3.94 3.07
CA VAL A 124 -7.78 4.61 4.35
C VAL A 124 -7.22 3.74 5.46
N ARG A 125 -6.45 4.35 6.34
CA ARG A 125 -5.91 3.70 7.53
C ARG A 125 -6.24 4.52 8.76
N HIS A 126 -6.63 3.85 9.83
CA HIS A 126 -6.77 4.43 11.15
C HIS A 126 -6.03 3.56 12.16
N ASN A 127 -5.34 4.19 13.08
CA ASN A 127 -4.68 3.53 14.19
C ASN A 127 -4.63 4.50 15.38
N ARG A 128 -5.57 4.37 16.31
CA ARG A 128 -5.71 5.30 17.44
C ARG A 128 -4.42 5.52 18.24
N PHE A 129 -3.57 4.50 18.35
CA PHE A 129 -2.32 4.53 19.11
C PHE A 129 -1.06 4.58 18.22
N GLY A 130 -1.24 4.78 16.92
CA GLY A 130 -0.14 4.93 15.98
C GLY A 130 0.28 6.39 15.84
N TYR A 131 1.54 6.61 15.46
CA TYR A 131 2.06 7.96 15.14
C TYR A 131 1.18 8.71 14.13
N TYR A 132 0.67 7.99 13.13
CA TYR A 132 -0.40 8.47 12.26
C TYR A 132 -1.73 7.87 12.73
N GLN A 133 -2.56 8.69 13.37
CA GLN A 133 -3.86 8.28 13.90
C GLN A 133 -4.85 7.99 12.78
N SER A 134 -4.86 8.82 11.74
CA SER A 134 -5.65 8.64 10.54
C SER A 134 -4.80 8.95 9.32
N ALA A 135 -4.95 8.20 8.24
CA ALA A 135 -4.28 8.46 6.99
C ALA A 135 -5.17 8.08 5.82
N GLN A 136 -5.23 8.96 4.83
CA GLN A 136 -5.85 8.69 3.55
C GLN A 136 -4.77 8.77 2.49
N ALA A 137 -4.72 7.79 1.60
CA ALA A 137 -3.74 7.75 0.53
C ALA A 137 -4.43 7.41 -0.79
N LEU A 138 -3.96 8.03 -1.86
CA LEU A 138 -4.30 7.66 -3.22
C LEU A 138 -3.03 7.22 -3.91
N ARG A 139 -3.04 6.00 -4.47
CA ARG A 139 -1.93 5.45 -5.24
C ARG A 139 -2.33 5.27 -6.68
N VAL A 140 -1.37 5.44 -7.56
CA VAL A 140 -1.48 5.13 -8.97
C VAL A 140 -0.22 4.42 -9.41
N GLY A 141 -0.34 3.47 -10.33
CA GLY A 141 0.82 2.71 -10.76
C GLY A 141 0.51 1.79 -11.91
N GLY A 142 1.49 0.97 -12.23
CA GLY A 142 1.40 -0.08 -13.21
C GLY A 142 1.88 -1.39 -12.64
N GLY A 143 1.40 -2.49 -13.19
CA GLY A 143 1.84 -3.81 -12.82
C GLY A 143 1.84 -4.75 -13.99
N ARG A 144 2.44 -5.91 -13.75
CA ARG A 144 2.44 -7.04 -14.66
C ARG A 144 2.07 -8.30 -13.90
N LYS A 145 1.17 -9.10 -14.45
CA LYS A 145 0.90 -10.47 -14.01
C LYS A 145 1.84 -11.44 -14.73
N PHE A 146 2.27 -12.47 -14.02
CA PHE A 146 3.09 -13.56 -14.53
C PHE A 146 2.40 -14.88 -14.17
N GLY A 147 2.54 -15.87 -15.05
CA GLY A 147 1.88 -17.16 -14.88
C GLY A 147 0.43 -17.13 -15.35
N GLY A 148 -0.34 -18.12 -14.91
CA GLY A 148 -1.70 -18.40 -15.38
C GLY A 148 -1.89 -19.88 -15.72
N ASP A 149 -0.85 -20.51 -16.25
CA ASP A 149 -0.84 -21.95 -16.58
C ASP A 149 -0.02 -22.73 -15.54
N GLY A 150 -0.63 -23.77 -14.95
CA GLY A 150 0.06 -24.70 -14.04
C GLY A 150 0.02 -24.34 -12.56
N GLY A 151 -1.04 -23.66 -12.09
CA GLY A 151 -1.31 -23.50 -10.65
C GLY A 151 -0.42 -22.47 -9.93
N TRP A 152 0.29 -21.61 -10.65
CA TRP A 152 1.02 -20.50 -10.04
C TRP A 152 0.67 -19.17 -10.72
N HIS A 153 0.66 -18.11 -9.93
CA HIS A 153 0.50 -16.76 -10.42
C HIS A 153 1.34 -15.79 -9.59
N ALA A 154 1.93 -14.81 -10.24
CA ALA A 154 2.63 -13.72 -9.57
C ALA A 154 2.23 -12.38 -10.17
N SER A 155 2.30 -11.32 -9.38
CA SER A 155 2.10 -9.95 -9.83
C SER A 155 3.14 -9.05 -9.22
N LEU A 156 3.76 -8.23 -10.07
CA LEU A 156 4.66 -7.17 -9.66
C LEU A 156 4.01 -5.84 -9.99
N GLU A 157 3.94 -4.96 -9.01
CA GLU A 157 3.37 -3.63 -9.14
C GLU A 157 4.36 -2.58 -8.66
N LEU A 158 4.45 -1.49 -9.41
CA LEU A 158 5.18 -0.29 -9.06
C LEU A 158 4.21 0.89 -9.11
N GLY A 159 4.34 1.81 -8.18
CA GLY A 159 3.45 2.96 -8.13
C GLY A 159 4.00 4.12 -7.34
N THR A 160 3.33 5.24 -7.50
CA THR A 160 3.49 6.43 -6.69
C THR A 160 2.16 6.76 -6.04
N GLY A 161 2.18 7.48 -4.94
CA GLY A 161 0.95 7.92 -4.31
C GLY A 161 1.13 9.22 -3.56
N TYR A 162 0.03 9.72 -3.05
CA TYR A 162 -0.01 10.85 -2.15
C TYR A 162 -0.81 10.47 -0.92
N ARG A 163 -0.27 10.76 0.26
CA ARG A 163 -0.88 10.48 1.55
C ARG A 163 -1.06 11.76 2.33
N VAL A 164 -2.24 11.92 2.93
CA VAL A 164 -2.53 12.91 3.96
C VAL A 164 -2.78 12.15 5.25
N ALA A 165 -1.96 12.40 6.26
CA ALA A 165 -2.04 11.76 7.55
C ALA A 165 -2.18 12.78 8.67
N HIS A 166 -3.04 12.47 9.63
CA HIS A 166 -3.23 13.22 10.86
C HIS A 166 -2.38 12.60 11.96
N ALA A 167 -1.42 13.37 12.47
CA ALA A 167 -0.55 12.95 13.56
C ALA A 167 -1.23 13.11 14.91
N GLU A 168 -0.70 12.44 15.94
CA GLU A 168 -1.17 12.57 17.33
C GLU A 168 -1.03 14.01 17.86
N ASP A 169 0.00 14.74 17.42
CA ASP A 169 0.27 16.13 17.82
C ASP A 169 -0.72 17.15 17.18
N GLY A 170 -1.69 16.68 16.39
CA GLY A 170 -2.68 17.51 15.67
C GLY A 170 -2.21 18.03 14.31
N ASP A 171 -0.95 17.78 13.96
CA ASP A 171 -0.38 18.20 12.68
C ASP A 171 -0.89 17.35 11.50
N ASN A 172 -1.16 18.03 10.38
CA ASN A 172 -1.43 17.38 9.11
C ASN A 172 -0.13 17.18 8.32
N ILE A 173 0.19 15.93 8.02
CA ILE A 173 1.37 15.53 7.27
C ILE A 173 0.93 15.06 5.89
N SER A 174 1.40 15.76 4.86
CA SER A 174 1.25 15.37 3.46
C SER A 174 2.56 14.85 2.90
N GLU A 175 2.50 13.75 2.13
CA GLU A 175 3.70 13.15 1.57
C GLU A 175 3.46 12.34 0.30
N VAL A 176 4.49 12.30 -0.53
CA VAL A 176 4.55 11.43 -1.70
C VAL A 176 5.05 10.05 -1.27
N LEU A 177 4.38 9.03 -1.77
CA LEU A 177 4.68 7.62 -1.55
C LEU A 177 5.27 7.01 -2.81
N TYR A 178 6.20 6.09 -2.65
CA TYR A 178 6.64 5.16 -3.69
C TYR A 178 6.33 3.74 -3.21
N THR A 179 5.66 2.96 -4.04
CA THR A 179 5.17 1.63 -3.68
C THR A 179 5.69 0.58 -4.64
N THR A 180 6.24 -0.50 -4.09
CA THR A 180 6.58 -1.75 -4.78
C THR A 180 5.79 -2.87 -4.13
N SER A 181 5.06 -3.65 -4.90
CA SER A 181 4.27 -4.78 -4.39
C SER A 181 4.55 -6.02 -5.22
N LEU A 182 4.80 -7.14 -4.53
CA LEU A 182 4.96 -8.46 -5.10
C LEU A 182 3.95 -9.38 -4.42
N LYS A 183 2.98 -9.89 -5.19
CA LYS A 183 2.11 -10.98 -4.74
C LYS A 183 2.42 -12.22 -5.56
N ALA A 184 2.62 -13.35 -4.92
CA ALA A 184 2.80 -14.64 -5.58
C ALA A 184 1.95 -15.69 -4.87
N SER A 185 1.33 -16.57 -5.64
CA SER A 185 0.63 -17.72 -5.09
C SER A 185 0.87 -18.94 -5.97
N TRP A 186 1.03 -20.07 -5.29
CA TRP A 186 1.37 -21.34 -5.89
C TRP A 186 0.55 -22.44 -5.24
N ASP A 187 -0.31 -23.06 -6.04
CA ASP A 187 -1.09 -24.25 -5.71
C ASP A 187 -0.18 -25.46 -5.89
N ILE A 188 0.30 -26.01 -4.77
CA ILE A 188 1.15 -27.22 -4.76
C ILE A 188 0.30 -28.46 -5.03
N SER A 189 -0.94 -28.46 -4.53
CA SER A 189 -1.94 -29.51 -4.75
C SER A 189 -3.35 -28.90 -4.65
N GLU A 190 -4.39 -29.71 -4.91
CA GLU A 190 -5.79 -29.28 -4.78
C GLU A 190 -6.18 -28.82 -3.36
N GLN A 191 -5.36 -29.15 -2.35
CA GLN A 191 -5.64 -28.86 -0.94
C GLN A 191 -4.61 -27.91 -0.30
N LEU A 192 -3.50 -27.63 -0.99
CA LEU A 192 -2.39 -26.86 -0.45
C LEU A 192 -1.99 -25.74 -1.41
N SER A 193 -2.17 -24.50 -0.95
CA SER A 193 -1.67 -23.31 -1.64
C SER A 193 -0.71 -22.53 -0.73
N LEU A 194 0.37 -22.03 -1.33
CA LEU A 194 1.26 -21.06 -0.71
C LEU A 194 0.93 -19.67 -1.26
N LYS A 195 0.75 -18.70 -0.37
CA LYS A 195 0.55 -17.30 -0.72
C LYS A 195 1.67 -16.45 -0.11
N PHE A 196 2.37 -15.69 -0.94
CA PHE A 196 3.35 -14.69 -0.57
C PHE A 196 2.84 -13.31 -0.95
N ASN A 197 2.87 -12.37 -0.01
CA ASN A 197 2.50 -10.98 -0.24
C ASN A 197 3.53 -10.07 0.41
N GLY A 198 4.27 -9.33 -0.41
CA GLY A 198 5.26 -8.35 0.02
C GLY A 198 4.91 -6.98 -0.54
N VAL A 199 4.69 -6.01 0.35
CA VAL A 199 4.45 -4.61 -0.03
C VAL A 199 5.49 -3.73 0.66
N GLN A 200 6.25 -2.99 -0.14
CA GLN A 200 7.17 -1.97 0.32
C GLN A 200 6.62 -0.59 -0.06
N GLU A 201 6.46 0.27 0.94
CA GLU A 201 6.10 1.68 0.76
C GLU A 201 7.24 2.53 1.31
N GLN A 202 7.65 3.56 0.57
CA GLN A 202 8.69 4.50 0.98
C GLN A 202 8.15 5.93 0.87
N SER A 203 8.48 6.79 1.84
CA SER A 203 8.26 8.24 1.78
C SER A 203 9.57 9.01 1.97
N ARG A 204 9.67 10.21 1.39
CA ARG A 204 10.85 11.07 1.49
C ARG A 204 11.23 11.45 2.93
N ARG A 205 10.27 11.47 3.88
CA ARG A 205 10.55 11.82 5.29
C ARG A 205 11.11 10.64 6.09
N GLU A 206 10.76 9.41 5.75
CA GLU A 206 11.24 8.21 6.44
C GLU A 206 12.74 7.96 6.19
N THR A 207 13.26 8.29 5.00
CA THR A 207 14.69 8.16 4.65
C THR A 207 15.61 9.01 5.53
N PHE A 208 15.15 10.16 6.03
CA PHE A 208 15.96 11.04 6.88
C PHE A 208 16.12 10.55 8.32
N ARG A 209 15.22 9.71 8.84
CA ARG A 209 15.35 9.16 10.20
C ARG A 209 16.33 7.99 10.26
N HIS A 210 16.47 7.19 9.20
CA HIS A 210 17.45 6.12 9.18
C HIS A 210 18.90 6.63 9.22
N ARG A 211 19.18 7.79 8.61
CA ARG A 211 20.50 8.45 8.66
C ARG A 211 20.82 9.16 9.97
N ARG A 212 19.83 9.55 10.79
CA ARG A 212 20.10 10.18 12.09
C ARG A 212 20.39 9.20 13.22
N ARG A 213 19.99 7.92 13.11
CA ARG A 213 20.34 6.90 14.12
C ARG A 213 21.76 6.35 13.97
N THR A 214 22.39 6.49 12.81
CA THR A 214 23.78 6.05 12.58
C THR A 214 24.83 7.14 12.79
N ALA A 215 24.42 8.40 13.03
CA ALA A 215 25.34 9.52 13.20
C ALA A 215 25.62 9.90 14.67
N SER A 216 25.17 9.11 15.65
CA SER A 216 25.36 9.40 17.09
C SER A 216 26.25 8.38 17.82
N CYS A 217 27.25 7.83 17.14
CA CYS A 217 28.31 7.04 17.77
C CYS A 217 29.69 7.49 17.26
N LEU A 218 30.15 8.64 17.74
CA LEU A 218 31.57 8.96 17.80
C LEU A 218 31.88 9.30 19.25
N PRO A 219 32.52 8.42 20.04
CA PRO A 219 33.09 8.82 21.30
C PRO A 219 34.29 9.74 21.01
N SER A 220 34.20 10.97 21.50
CA SER A 220 35.32 11.86 21.71
C SER A 220 36.25 11.19 22.73
N LEU A 221 37.35 10.62 22.27
CA LEU A 221 38.47 10.25 23.13
C LEU A 221 39.24 11.52 23.48
N ALA A 222 39.25 11.83 24.78
CA ALA A 222 40.24 12.68 25.43
C ALA A 222 41.56 11.91 25.62
#